data_AF-A0A4R8LNP1-F1
#
_entry.id   AF-A0A4R8LNP1-F1
#
_cell.length_a   1.000
_cell.length_b   1.000
_cell.length_c   1.000
_cell.angle_alpha   90.00
_cell.angle_beta   90.00
_cell.angle_gamma   90.00
#
_symmetry.space_group_name_H-M   'P 1'
#
loop_
_entity.id
_entity.type
_entity.pdbx_description
1 polymer ?
#
loop_
_entity_poly.entity_id
_entity_poly.type
_entity_poly.pdbx_seq_one_letter_code
_entity_poly.pdbx_strand_id
1 'polypeptide(L)'
;MNLTRRETGVLSLIAQGMTDREIARQLEFSFSTARKYRENLLAKSGLKKSSQLVVKYFVLFPDALKQNGGLAHIDPCSPREREVLNLLASGLSDKQIARALGISNETARKHRRHLLNKTASPNVLTLLCIALMSGWLGDPARLLPVNAG
;
A
#
# COMPACT_ATOMS: atom_id res chain seq x y z
N MET A 1 -13.97 -11.51 4.63
CA MET A 1 -13.10 -12.41 3.84
C MET A 1 -12.40 -13.41 4.78
N ASN A 2 -12.34 -14.70 4.42
CA ASN A 2 -11.59 -15.70 5.18
C ASN A 2 -10.28 -16.02 4.45
N LEU A 3 -9.14 -15.70 5.06
CA LEU A 3 -7.80 -15.91 4.50
C LEU A 3 -7.16 -17.15 5.11
N THR A 4 -6.56 -17.99 4.27
CA THR A 4 -5.72 -19.08 4.76
C THR A 4 -4.46 -18.53 5.43
N ARG A 5 -3.81 -19.33 6.30
CA ARG A 5 -2.55 -18.95 6.94
C ARG A 5 -1.46 -18.53 5.93
N ARG A 6 -1.41 -19.21 4.78
CA ARG A 6 -0.46 -18.89 3.71
C ARG A 6 -0.79 -17.56 3.03
N GLU A 7 -2.05 -17.31 2.73
CA GLU A 7 -2.50 -16.03 2.15
C GLU A 7 -2.28 -14.86 3.11
N THR A 8 -2.53 -15.05 4.41
CA THR A 8 -2.21 -14.06 5.44
C THR A 8 -0.71 -13.75 5.49
N GLY A 9 0.14 -14.79 5.41
CA GLY A 9 1.60 -14.62 5.34
C GLY A 9 2.03 -13.80 4.11
N VAL A 10 1.50 -14.11 2.93
CA VAL A 10 1.78 -13.34 1.71
C VAL A 10 1.27 -11.90 1.84
N LEU A 11 0.05 -11.70 2.36
CA LEU A 11 -0.53 -10.37 2.55
C LEU A 11 0.32 -9.51 3.49
N SER A 12 0.83 -10.08 4.58
CA SER A 12 1.76 -9.40 5.50
C SER A 12 3.04 -8.96 4.80
N LEU A 13 3.65 -9.82 3.98
CA LEU A 13 4.88 -9.45 3.24
C LEU A 13 4.60 -8.39 2.18
N ILE A 14 3.45 -8.44 1.51
CA ILE A 14 2.99 -7.37 0.62
C ILE A 14 2.84 -6.06 1.38
N ALA A 15 2.26 -6.09 2.58
CA ALA A 15 2.10 -4.93 3.43
C ALA A 15 3.44 -4.32 3.84
N GLN A 16 4.46 -5.14 4.08
CA GLN A 16 5.85 -4.70 4.34
C GLN A 16 6.57 -4.16 3.09
N GLY A 17 5.90 -4.18 1.94
CA GLY A 17 6.40 -3.64 0.69
C GLY A 17 7.24 -4.61 -0.15
N MET A 18 7.18 -5.90 0.14
CA MET A 18 7.93 -6.91 -0.60
C MET A 18 7.38 -7.14 -2.01
N THR A 19 8.32 -7.33 -2.94
CA THR A 19 8.09 -7.77 -4.32
C THR A 19 7.80 -9.26 -4.38
N ASP A 20 7.23 -9.73 -5.50
CA ASP A 20 6.94 -11.16 -5.70
C ASP A 20 8.21 -12.03 -5.63
N ARG A 21 9.37 -11.49 -6.02
CA ARG A 21 10.65 -12.20 -5.91
C ARG A 21 11.10 -12.32 -4.45
N GLU A 22 10.97 -11.26 -3.67
CA GLU A 22 11.33 -11.27 -2.25
C GLU A 22 10.40 -12.18 -1.45
N ILE A 23 9.09 -12.12 -1.73
CA ILE A 23 8.08 -13.02 -1.15
C ILE A 23 8.39 -14.48 -1.49
N ALA A 24 8.67 -14.76 -2.77
CA ALA A 24 9.03 -16.09 -3.21
C ALA A 24 10.26 -16.62 -2.46
N ARG A 25 11.31 -15.79 -2.34
CA ARG A 25 12.52 -16.15 -1.59
C ARG A 25 12.23 -16.38 -0.11
N GLN A 26 11.45 -15.51 0.53
CA GLN A 26 11.21 -15.58 1.98
C GLN A 26 10.28 -16.71 2.41
N LEU A 27 9.32 -17.08 1.55
CA LEU A 27 8.38 -18.16 1.83
C LEU A 27 8.76 -19.49 1.15
N GLU A 28 9.94 -19.54 0.53
CA GLU A 28 10.46 -20.70 -0.21
C GLU A 28 9.47 -21.20 -1.29
N PHE A 29 8.95 -20.24 -2.05
CA PHE A 29 8.10 -20.48 -3.21
C PHE A 29 8.81 -20.17 -4.52
N SER A 30 8.24 -20.65 -5.62
CA SER A 30 8.57 -20.09 -6.94
C SER A 30 8.02 -18.67 -7.10
N PHE A 31 8.65 -17.89 -7.96
CA PHE A 31 8.17 -16.55 -8.34
C PHE A 31 6.74 -16.55 -8.89
N SER A 32 6.39 -17.54 -9.71
CA SER A 32 5.03 -17.68 -10.28
C SER A 32 3.98 -17.94 -9.20
N THR A 33 4.33 -18.71 -8.16
CA THR A 33 3.45 -18.96 -7.02
C THR A 33 3.22 -17.70 -6.19
N ALA A 34 4.25 -16.91 -5.90
CA ALA A 34 4.09 -15.63 -5.20
C ALA A 34 3.18 -14.66 -5.98
N ARG A 35 3.38 -14.57 -7.31
CA ARG A 35 2.50 -13.79 -8.19
C ARG A 35 1.05 -14.29 -8.14
N LYS A 36 0.85 -15.61 -8.18
CA LYS A 36 -0.50 -16.21 -8.11
C LYS A 36 -1.19 -15.91 -6.79
N TYR A 37 -0.47 -15.95 -5.66
CA TYR A 37 -1.03 -15.53 -4.37
C TYR A 37 -1.48 -14.07 -4.38
N ARG A 38 -0.68 -13.15 -4.92
CA ARG A 38 -1.06 -11.74 -5.05
C ARG A 38 -2.32 -11.56 -5.90
N GLU A 39 -2.40 -12.23 -7.05
CA GLU A 39 -3.58 -12.19 -7.93
C GLU A 39 -4.83 -12.72 -7.22
N ASN A 40 -4.70 -13.84 -6.49
CA ASN A 40 -5.80 -14.41 -5.71
C ASN A 40 -6.22 -13.49 -4.57
N LEU A 41 -5.28 -12.85 -3.86
CA LEU A 41 -5.57 -11.88 -2.80
C LEU A 41 -6.34 -10.68 -3.33
N LEU A 42 -5.95 -10.15 -4.50
CA LEU A 42 -6.67 -9.06 -5.16
C LEU A 42 -8.10 -9.49 -5.52
N ALA A 43 -8.25 -10.64 -6.19
CA ALA A 43 -9.54 -11.16 -6.60
C ALA A 43 -10.47 -11.42 -5.41
N LYS A 44 -9.99 -12.13 -4.39
CA LYS A 44 -10.76 -12.44 -3.18
C LYS A 44 -11.14 -11.20 -2.37
N SER A 45 -10.37 -10.12 -2.48
CA SER A 45 -10.65 -8.85 -1.77
C SER A 45 -11.46 -7.85 -2.62
N GLY A 46 -11.78 -8.17 -3.88
CA GLY A 46 -12.40 -7.22 -4.81
C GLY A 46 -11.52 -6.00 -5.15
N LEU A 47 -10.20 -6.13 -4.97
CA LEU A 47 -9.23 -5.05 -5.13
C LEU A 47 -8.53 -5.14 -6.49
N LYS A 48 -8.10 -3.98 -7.00
CA LYS A 48 -7.51 -3.88 -8.34
C LYS A 48 -6.00 -3.66 -8.31
N LYS A 49 -5.45 -3.18 -7.20
CA LYS A 49 -4.02 -2.83 -7.07
C LYS A 49 -3.42 -3.33 -5.77
N SER A 50 -2.14 -3.72 -5.83
CA SER A 50 -1.36 -4.15 -4.66
C SER A 50 -1.27 -3.10 -3.56
N SER A 51 -1.33 -1.80 -3.89
CA SER A 51 -1.36 -0.74 -2.88
C SER A 51 -2.55 -0.88 -1.94
N GLN A 52 -3.69 -1.33 -2.47
CA GLN A 52 -4.89 -1.58 -1.66
C GLN A 52 -4.73 -2.80 -0.76
N LEU A 53 -3.89 -3.79 -1.12
CA LEU A 53 -3.58 -4.92 -0.23
C LEU A 53 -2.82 -4.48 1.02
N VAL A 54 -1.92 -3.49 0.90
CA VAL A 54 -1.24 -2.88 2.06
C VAL A 54 -2.28 -2.29 3.00
N VAL A 55 -3.19 -1.47 2.49
CA VAL A 55 -4.27 -0.87 3.28
C VAL A 55 -5.17 -1.94 3.89
N LYS A 56 -5.58 -2.96 3.10
CA LYS A 56 -6.43 -4.06 3.57
C LYS A 56 -5.77 -4.85 4.70
N TYR A 57 -4.45 -5.05 4.67
CA TYR A 57 -3.75 -5.67 5.78
C TYR A 57 -3.98 -4.91 7.09
N PHE A 58 -3.80 -3.59 7.11
CA PHE A 58 -4.01 -2.80 8.32
C PHE A 58 -5.49 -2.69 8.74
N VAL A 59 -6.44 -2.85 7.81
CA VAL A 59 -7.86 -3.02 8.15
C VAL A 59 -8.12 -4.36 8.85
N LEU A 60 -7.51 -5.45 8.38
CA LEU A 60 -7.68 -6.79 8.96
C LEU A 60 -6.92 -6.97 10.27
N PHE A 61 -5.80 -6.25 10.45
CA PHE A 61 -4.90 -6.36 11.60
C PHE A 61 -4.63 -4.99 12.21
N PRO A 62 -5.64 -4.33 12.81
CA PRO A 62 -5.50 -2.97 13.34
C PRO A 62 -4.46 -2.86 14.47
N ASP A 63 -4.23 -3.94 15.22
CA ASP A 63 -3.19 -3.98 16.25
C ASP A 63 -1.77 -3.81 15.69
N ALA A 64 -1.56 -4.06 14.38
CA ALA A 64 -0.28 -3.80 13.72
C ALA A 64 0.08 -2.30 13.71
N LEU A 65 -0.90 -1.40 13.83
CA LEU A 65 -0.67 0.04 13.98
C LEU A 65 -0.30 0.42 15.43
N LYS A 66 -0.85 -0.28 16.42
CA LYS A 66 -0.64 0.01 17.85
C LYS A 66 0.78 -0.29 18.31
N GLN A 67 1.45 -1.26 17.71
CA GLN A 67 2.78 -1.71 18.12
C GLN A 67 3.93 -0.73 17.79
N ASN A 68 3.65 0.39 17.09
CA ASN A 68 4.62 1.46 16.81
C ASN A 68 4.26 2.81 17.45
N GLY A 69 3.37 2.80 18.47
CA GLY A 69 2.74 3.98 19.08
C GLY A 69 3.66 4.94 19.85
N GLY A 70 4.78 5.38 19.27
CA GLY A 70 5.70 6.33 19.90
C GLY A 70 6.55 7.17 18.96
N LEU A 71 6.63 6.86 17.67
CA LEU A 71 7.33 7.72 16.71
C LEU A 71 6.30 8.49 15.90
N ALA A 72 5.78 9.58 16.47
CA ALA A 72 5.15 10.64 15.69
C ALA A 72 6.23 11.26 14.78
N HIS A 73 6.56 10.57 13.69
CA HIS A 73 7.47 11.10 12.69
C HIS A 73 6.77 12.28 12.04
N ILE A 74 7.44 13.44 12.09
CA ILE A 74 7.04 14.65 11.36
C ILE A 74 6.68 14.23 9.94
N ASP A 75 5.42 14.46 9.56
CA ASP A 75 4.93 14.09 8.23
C ASP A 75 5.70 14.90 7.17
N PRO A 76 6.54 14.25 6.34
CA PRO A 76 7.42 14.94 5.39
C PRO A 76 6.68 15.38 4.12
N CYS A 77 5.39 15.04 4.00
CA CYS A 77 4.60 15.32 2.82
C CYS A 77 4.13 16.78 2.82
N SER A 78 4.35 17.45 1.69
CA SER A 78 3.60 18.66 1.37
C SER A 78 2.10 18.33 1.20
N PRO A 79 1.20 19.33 1.27
CA PRO A 79 -0.24 19.11 1.05
C PRO A 79 -0.54 18.34 -0.24
N ARG A 80 0.14 18.71 -1.34
CA ARG A 80 -0.04 18.06 -2.64
C ARG A 80 0.50 16.63 -2.68
N GLU A 81 1.62 16.38 -2.03
CA GLU A 81 2.15 15.01 -1.89
C GLU A 81 1.21 14.16 -1.02
N ARG A 82 0.57 14.73 0.00
CA ARG A 82 -0.41 14.02 0.83
C ARG A 82 -1.66 13.63 0.03
N GLU A 83 -2.15 14.50 -0.86
CA GLU A 83 -3.24 14.13 -1.77
C GLU A 83 -2.85 12.96 -2.69
N VAL A 84 -1.65 13.01 -3.27
CA VAL A 84 -1.12 11.91 -4.11
C VAL A 84 -0.99 10.62 -3.30
N LEU A 85 -0.49 10.69 -2.06
CA LEU A 85 -0.35 9.55 -1.15
C LEU A 85 -1.70 8.88 -0.85
N ASN A 86 -2.75 9.67 -0.55
CA ASN A 86 -4.10 9.16 -0.31
C ASN A 86 -4.68 8.45 -1.54
N LEU A 87 -4.47 9.01 -2.74
CA LEU A 87 -4.96 8.40 -3.97
C LEU A 87 -4.19 7.11 -4.34
N LEU A 88 -2.88 7.05 -4.05
CA LEU A 88 -2.09 5.82 -4.18
C LEU A 88 -2.60 4.72 -3.24
N ALA A 89 -2.89 5.08 -1.98
CA ALA A 89 -3.48 4.16 -1.00
C ALA A 89 -4.84 3.63 -1.47
N SER A 90 -5.63 4.48 -2.12
CA SER A 90 -6.91 4.14 -2.73
C SER A 90 -6.80 3.29 -4.01
N GLY A 91 -5.59 3.05 -4.51
CA GLY A 91 -5.35 2.22 -5.69
C GLY A 91 -5.40 2.95 -7.02
N LEU A 92 -5.27 4.28 -7.04
CA LEU A 92 -5.20 5.03 -8.30
C LEU A 92 -3.79 4.95 -8.91
N SER A 93 -3.76 4.85 -10.24
CA SER A 93 -2.54 5.02 -11.04
C SER A 93 -2.19 6.49 -11.24
N ASP A 94 -0.93 6.80 -11.60
CA ASP A 94 -0.48 8.18 -11.87
C ASP A 94 -1.40 8.91 -12.87
N LYS A 95 -1.92 8.21 -13.89
CA LYS A 95 -2.88 8.77 -14.86
C LYS A 95 -4.22 9.13 -14.21
N GLN A 96 -4.73 8.29 -13.31
CA GLN A 96 -5.98 8.54 -12.59
C GLN A 96 -5.79 9.64 -11.54
N ILE A 97 -4.64 9.67 -10.87
CA ILE A 97 -4.24 10.73 -9.93
C ILE A 97 -4.19 12.07 -10.66
N ALA A 98 -3.52 12.12 -11.81
CA ALA A 98 -3.42 13.31 -12.65
C ALA A 98 -4.81 13.87 -13.01
N ARG A 99 -5.73 12.98 -13.44
CA ARG A 99 -7.12 13.34 -13.72
C ARG A 99 -7.86 13.85 -12.48
N ALA A 100 -7.73 13.16 -11.34
CA ALA A 100 -8.41 13.52 -10.10
C ALA A 100 -7.95 14.88 -9.55
N LEU A 101 -6.67 15.20 -9.76
CA LEU A 101 -6.03 16.39 -9.22
C LEU A 101 -5.92 17.57 -10.21
N GLY A 102 -6.37 17.40 -11.46
CA GLY A 102 -6.29 18.44 -12.48
C GLY A 102 -4.85 18.82 -12.89
N ILE A 103 -3.93 17.86 -12.90
CA ILE A 103 -2.51 18.06 -13.27
C ILE A 103 -2.08 17.10 -14.38
N SER A 104 -0.88 17.30 -14.92
CA SER A 104 -0.30 16.38 -15.90
C SER A 104 0.10 15.03 -15.27
N ASN A 105 0.14 13.98 -16.09
CA ASN A 105 0.64 12.65 -15.68
C ASN A 105 2.11 12.73 -15.19
N GLU A 106 2.93 13.54 -15.86
CA GLU A 106 4.33 13.76 -15.45
C GLU A 106 4.43 14.46 -14.09
N THR A 107 3.54 15.42 -13.80
CA THR A 107 3.48 16.08 -12.50
C THR A 107 3.08 15.09 -11.41
N ALA A 108 2.08 14.22 -11.65
CA ALA A 108 1.69 13.17 -10.70
C ALA A 108 2.85 12.19 -10.43
N ARG A 109 3.54 11.73 -11.49
CA ARG A 109 4.75 10.89 -11.38
C ARG A 109 5.85 11.56 -10.57
N LYS A 110 6.07 12.87 -10.78
CA LYS A 110 7.06 13.66 -10.04
C LYS A 110 6.73 13.72 -8.56
N HIS A 111 5.47 13.99 -8.18
CA HIS A 111 5.05 13.95 -6.78
C HIS A 111 5.25 12.58 -6.14
N ARG A 112 4.85 11.49 -6.83
CA ARG A 112 5.09 10.13 -6.35
C ARG A 112 6.58 9.84 -6.16
N ARG A 113 7.43 10.25 -7.10
CA ARG A 113 8.89 10.08 -6.99
C ARG A 113 9.48 10.89 -5.83
N HIS A 114 9.01 12.11 -5.62
CA HIS A 114 9.42 12.93 -4.48
C HIS A 114 9.04 12.27 -3.16
N LEU A 115 7.82 11.74 -3.04
CA LEU A 115 7.40 10.95 -1.87
C LEU A 115 8.37 9.80 -1.61
N LEU A 116 8.60 8.93 -2.61
CA LEU A 116 9.51 7.79 -2.48
C LEU A 116 10.92 8.20 -2.04
N ASN A 117 11.46 9.29 -2.60
CA ASN A 117 12.78 9.79 -2.24
C ASN A 117 12.82 10.35 -0.82
N LYS A 118 11.84 11.17 -0.43
CA LYS A 118 11.76 11.79 0.90
C LYS A 118 11.63 10.75 2.01
N THR A 119 10.96 9.65 1.73
CA THR A 119 10.69 8.58 2.70
C THR A 119 11.65 7.40 2.55
N ALA A 120 12.71 7.54 1.74
CA ALA A 120 13.67 6.49 1.40
C ALA A 120 13.00 5.15 1.02
N SER A 121 11.83 5.22 0.37
CA SER A 121 11.00 4.06 0.08
C SER A 121 11.33 3.52 -1.31
N PRO A 122 11.70 2.23 -1.44
CA PRO A 122 12.07 1.64 -2.73
C PRO A 122 10.87 1.48 -3.68
N ASN A 123 9.65 1.43 -3.13
CA ASN A 123 8.43 1.29 -3.91
C ASN A 123 7.22 1.87 -3.16
N VAL A 124 6.09 1.96 -3.88
CA VAL A 124 4.83 2.52 -3.34
C VAL A 124 4.29 1.69 -2.18
N LEU A 125 4.48 0.37 -2.17
CA LEU A 125 3.96 -0.48 -1.09
C LEU A 125 4.68 -0.18 0.23
N THR A 126 6.02 -0.06 0.21
CA THR A 126 6.81 0.36 1.37
C THR A 126 6.45 1.78 1.82
N LEU A 127 6.26 2.72 0.89
CA LEU A 127 5.78 4.08 1.20
C LEU A 127 4.45 4.05 1.96
N LEU A 128 3.49 3.24 1.50
CA LEU A 128 2.19 3.12 2.16
C LEU A 128 2.29 2.44 3.52
N CYS A 129 3.15 1.43 3.67
CA CYS A 129 3.44 0.81 4.96
C CYS A 129 3.91 1.85 5.98
N ILE A 130 4.95 2.61 5.61
CA ILE A 130 5.52 3.66 6.47
C ILE A 130 4.46 4.72 6.78
N ALA A 131 3.72 5.18 5.76
CA ALA A 131 2.70 6.21 5.96
C ALA A 131 1.57 5.79 6.90
N LEU A 132 1.15 4.52 6.87
CA LEU A 132 0.14 3.99 7.79
C LEU A 132 0.71 3.81 9.20
N MET A 133 1.90 3.22 9.33
CA MET A 133 2.56 3.01 10.62
C MET A 133 2.92 4.33 11.34
N SER A 134 3.26 5.37 10.58
CA SER A 134 3.61 6.70 11.09
C SER A 134 2.38 7.63 11.26
N GLY A 135 1.17 7.18 10.93
CA GLY A 135 -0.05 7.98 11.04
C GLY A 135 -0.18 9.14 10.03
N TRP A 136 0.58 9.13 8.94
CA TRP A 136 0.47 10.14 7.86
C TRP A 136 -0.77 9.93 6.99
N LEU A 137 -1.22 8.67 6.93
CA LEU A 137 -2.52 8.30 6.39
C LEU A 137 -3.51 8.14 7.53
N GLY A 138 -4.74 8.59 7.31
CA GLY A 138 -5.83 8.42 8.27
C GLY A 138 -6.30 6.97 8.38
N ASP A 139 -7.50 6.78 8.92
CA ASP A 139 -8.14 5.48 9.09
C ASP A 139 -8.09 4.64 7.78
N PRO A 140 -7.39 3.48 7.79
CA PRO A 140 -7.26 2.62 6.62
C PRO A 140 -8.60 2.19 6.02
N ALA A 141 -9.65 2.04 6.85
CA ALA A 141 -10.97 1.63 6.38
C ALA A 141 -11.61 2.66 5.44
N ARG A 142 -11.23 3.94 5.55
CA ARG A 142 -11.72 5.03 4.69
C ARG A 142 -11.00 5.14 3.35
N LEU A 143 -9.85 4.49 3.21
CA LEU A 143 -9.02 4.54 2.00
C LEU A 143 -9.41 3.47 0.97
N LEU A 144 -10.09 2.40 1.42
CA LEU A 144 -10.58 1.36 0.52
C LEU A 144 -11.94 1.75 -0.09
N PRO A 145 -12.24 1.30 -1.32
CA PRO A 145 -13.57 1.49 -1.89
C PRO A 145 -14.61 0.74 -1.04
N VAL A 146 -15.83 1.29 -0.93
CA VAL A 146 -16.92 0.81 -0.07
C VAL A 146 -17.24 -0.68 -0.25
N ASN A 147 -16.97 -1.25 -1.43
CA ASN A 147 -17.25 -2.65 -1.75
C ASN A 147 -16.08 -3.62 -1.46
N ALA A 148 -15.03 -3.17 -0.76
CA ALA A 148 -13.86 -3.98 -0.42
C ALA A 148 -13.94 -4.68 0.96
N GLY A 149 -15.13 -4.77 1.55
CA GLY A 149 -15.42 -5.38 2.86
C GLY A 149 -15.26 -6.89 2.88
#